data_AF-A0A5B8CPU8-F1
#
_entry.id   AF-A0A5B8CPU8-F1
#
_cell.length_a   1.000
_cell.length_b   1.000
_cell.length_c   1.000
_cell.angle_alpha   90.00
_cell.angle_beta   90.00
_cell.angle_gamma   90.00
#
_symmetry.space_group_name_H-M   'P 1'
#
loop_
_entity.id
_entity.type
_entity.pdbx_description
1 polymer ?
#
loop_
_entity_poly.entity_id
_entity_poly.type
_entity_poly.pdbx_seq_one_letter_code
_entity_poly.pdbx_strand_id
1 'polypeptide(L)'
;MRTLLYGFILLWVSHTCHARTALPQIAQGSAYLAAKQQLMAQGWQPVENLAIERSSLYAQEIHQQGLVEVVDCISMELDACRFRFKKQSQTIEIKTITRQLTVDQVQPVKK
;
A
#
# COMPACT_ATOMS: atom_id res chain seq x y z
N MET A 1 -55.29 20.21 -32.14
CA MET A 1 -54.05 19.97 -32.92
C MET A 1 -52.90 20.18 -31.95
N ARG A 2 -52.26 19.19 -31.32
CA ARG A 2 -51.63 17.93 -31.77
C ARG A 2 -50.34 18.19 -32.59
N THR A 3 -49.24 18.39 -31.87
CA THR A 3 -47.83 18.37 -32.35
C THR A 3 -47.00 17.81 -31.18
N LEU A 4 -46.88 16.47 -31.10
CA LEU A 4 -45.77 15.63 -31.58
C LEU A 4 -44.45 15.82 -30.80
N LEU A 5 -44.19 14.77 -29.99
CA LEU A 5 -42.94 14.27 -29.44
C LEU A 5 -41.67 14.72 -30.18
N TYR A 6 -40.63 15.09 -29.42
CA TYR A 6 -39.27 14.56 -29.63
C TYR A 6 -38.56 14.47 -28.27
N GLY A 7 -38.57 13.26 -27.71
CA GLY A 7 -37.69 12.90 -26.60
C GLY A 7 -36.28 12.69 -27.13
N PHE A 8 -35.33 13.50 -26.67
CA PHE A 8 -33.91 13.31 -26.92
C PHE A 8 -33.27 12.82 -25.62
N ILE A 9 -33.37 11.51 -25.37
CA ILE A 9 -32.72 10.85 -24.24
C ILE A 9 -31.25 10.63 -24.65
N LEU A 10 -30.37 11.51 -24.19
CA LEU A 10 -28.93 11.37 -24.29
C LEU A 10 -28.47 10.26 -23.33
N LEU A 11 -28.34 9.04 -23.85
CA LEU A 11 -27.66 7.94 -23.17
C LEU A 11 -26.14 8.21 -23.16
N TRP A 12 -25.68 8.91 -22.13
CA TRP A 12 -24.26 8.97 -21.77
C TRP A 12 -23.88 7.63 -21.13
N VAL A 13 -23.47 6.66 -21.97
CA VAL A 13 -22.79 5.46 -21.51
C VAL A 13 -21.37 5.86 -21.11
N SER A 14 -21.22 6.32 -19.87
CA SER A 14 -19.93 6.56 -19.26
C SER A 14 -19.27 5.21 -18.97
N HIS A 15 -18.45 4.72 -19.90
CA HIS A 15 -17.54 3.63 -19.64
C HIS A 15 -16.53 4.07 -18.57
N THR A 16 -16.80 3.81 -17.30
CA THR A 16 -15.79 3.87 -16.25
C THR A 16 -14.86 2.66 -16.44
N CYS A 17 -13.86 2.83 -17.29
CA CYS A 17 -12.70 1.95 -17.31
C CYS A 17 -12.00 2.11 -15.95
N HIS A 18 -12.33 1.24 -15.01
CA HIS A 18 -11.57 1.10 -13.78
C HIS A 18 -10.20 0.54 -14.16
N ALA A 19 -9.27 1.45 -14.49
CA ALA A 19 -7.87 1.12 -14.61
C ALA A 19 -7.46 0.43 -13.31
N ARG A 20 -7.07 -0.84 -13.41
CA ARG A 20 -6.45 -1.57 -12.30
C ARG A 20 -5.23 -0.74 -11.89
N THR A 21 -5.33 -0.04 -10.77
CA THR A 21 -4.28 0.88 -10.33
C THR A 21 -2.99 0.09 -10.21
N ALA A 22 -2.01 0.46 -11.03
CA ALA A 22 -0.70 -0.17 -11.02
C ALA A 22 -0.09 -0.05 -9.62
N LEU A 23 0.73 -1.04 -9.24
CA LEU A 23 1.48 -0.96 -7.99
C LEU A 23 2.36 0.29 -8.02
N PRO A 24 2.55 0.97 -6.87
CA PRO A 24 3.42 2.13 -6.82
C PRO A 24 4.84 1.71 -7.18
N GLN A 25 5.49 2.50 -8.03
CA GLN A 25 6.88 2.28 -8.41
C GLN A 25 7.79 2.84 -7.32
N ILE A 26 8.30 1.96 -6.47
CA ILE A 26 9.35 2.25 -5.49
C ILE A 26 10.64 1.60 -5.98
N ALA A 27 11.73 2.34 -5.97
CA ALA A 27 13.04 1.81 -6.37
C ALA A 27 13.52 0.75 -5.37
N GLN A 28 13.85 -0.44 -5.87
CA GLN A 28 14.59 -1.43 -5.08
C GLN A 28 15.95 -0.85 -4.65
N GLY A 29 16.39 -1.17 -3.44
CA GLY A 29 17.62 -0.60 -2.87
C GLY A 29 17.42 0.75 -2.18
N SER A 30 16.25 1.39 -2.30
CA SER A 30 15.98 2.65 -1.60
C SER A 30 15.78 2.44 -0.10
N ALA A 31 16.05 3.48 0.71
CA ALA A 31 15.78 3.45 2.14
C ALA A 31 14.26 3.47 2.40
N TYR A 32 13.80 2.66 3.35
CA TYR A 32 12.38 2.52 3.67
C TYR A 32 11.69 3.86 3.98
N LEU A 33 12.34 4.75 4.75
CA LEU A 33 11.73 6.04 5.09
C LEU A 33 11.45 6.92 3.86
N ALA A 34 12.33 6.89 2.86
CA ALA A 34 12.11 7.60 1.60
C ALA A 34 10.96 6.97 0.81
N ALA A 35 10.89 5.64 0.77
CA ALA A 35 9.78 4.92 0.15
C ALA A 35 8.43 5.21 0.84
N LYS A 36 8.41 5.24 2.18
CA LYS A 36 7.23 5.62 2.98
C LYS A 36 6.75 7.03 2.63
N GLN A 37 7.65 8.00 2.58
CA GLN A 37 7.31 9.38 2.19
C GLN A 37 6.75 9.43 0.76
N GLN A 38 7.37 8.72 -0.18
CA GLN A 38 6.89 8.65 -1.56
C GLN A 38 5.49 8.01 -1.65
N LEU A 39 5.24 6.92 -0.91
CA LEU A 39 3.92 6.29 -0.82
C LEU A 39 2.86 7.25 -0.26
N MET A 40 3.19 7.95 0.83
CA MET A 40 2.29 8.93 1.44
C MET A 40 1.98 10.09 0.49
N ALA A 41 2.97 10.59 -0.25
CA ALA A 41 2.77 11.59 -1.29
C ALA A 41 1.86 11.10 -2.44
N GLN A 42 1.86 9.79 -2.71
CA GLN A 42 0.96 9.14 -3.66
C GLN A 42 -0.42 8.80 -3.07
N GLY A 43 -0.71 9.20 -1.82
CA GLY A 43 -1.99 8.98 -1.15
C GLY A 43 -2.18 7.59 -0.54
N TRP A 44 -1.09 6.82 -0.37
CA TRP A 44 -1.12 5.61 0.45
C TRP A 44 -1.02 5.97 1.93
N GLN A 45 -1.71 5.20 2.76
CA GLN A 45 -1.75 5.40 4.20
C GLN A 45 -1.14 4.21 4.92
N PRO A 46 -0.26 4.42 5.92
CA PRO A 46 0.22 3.35 6.78
C PRO A 46 -0.96 2.66 7.47
N VAL A 47 -0.90 1.34 7.59
CA VAL A 47 -1.89 0.54 8.32
C VAL A 47 -1.28 0.10 9.63
N GLU A 48 -1.72 0.73 10.73
CA GLU A 48 -1.28 0.39 12.08
C GLU A 48 -1.49 -1.09 12.39
N ASN A 49 -0.46 -1.74 12.93
CA ASN A 49 -0.52 -3.11 13.38
C ASN A 49 -1.00 -3.21 14.84
N LEU A 50 -2.32 -3.30 15.01
CA LEU A 50 -2.96 -3.43 16.33
C LEU A 50 -2.65 -4.76 17.05
N ALA A 51 -1.98 -5.71 16.37
CA ALA A 51 -1.61 -7.01 16.93
C ALA A 51 -0.09 -7.18 17.06
N ILE A 52 0.66 -6.07 17.19
CA ILE A 52 2.13 -6.06 17.21
C ILE A 52 2.74 -6.94 18.31
N GLU A 53 2.07 -7.08 19.46
CA GLU A 53 2.49 -7.96 20.57
C GLU A 53 2.58 -9.45 20.18
N ARG A 54 1.99 -9.84 19.05
CA ARG A 54 2.05 -11.20 18.49
C ARG A 54 3.06 -11.35 17.35
N SER A 55 3.67 -10.25 16.89
CA SER A 55 4.72 -10.27 15.88
C SER A 55 6.09 -10.56 16.50
N SER A 56 7.12 -10.75 15.68
CA SER A 56 8.48 -10.98 16.19
C SER A 56 8.98 -9.83 17.07
N LEU A 57 9.93 -10.14 17.97
CA LEU A 57 10.56 -9.13 18.83
C LEU A 57 11.17 -7.98 18.00
N TYR A 58 11.77 -8.32 16.86
CA TYR A 58 12.31 -7.31 15.97
C TYR A 58 11.22 -6.40 15.38
N ALA A 59 10.04 -6.94 15.03
CA ALA A 59 8.92 -6.10 14.61
C ALA A 59 8.44 -5.17 15.74
N GLN A 60 8.40 -5.66 16.98
CA GLN A 60 8.02 -4.85 18.15
C GLN A 60 9.00 -3.68 18.37
N GLU A 61 10.31 -3.92 18.23
CA GLU A 61 11.33 -2.87 18.30
C GLU A 61 11.14 -1.81 17.20
N ILE A 62 10.90 -2.24 15.96
CA ILE A 62 10.63 -1.34 14.83
C ILE A 62 9.35 -0.52 15.07
N HIS A 63 8.32 -1.12 15.64
CA HIS A 63 7.08 -0.45 15.99
C HIS A 63 7.28 0.63 17.07
N GLN A 64 8.07 0.33 18.10
CA GLN A 64 8.43 1.28 19.18
C GLN A 64 9.21 2.49 18.66
N GLN A 65 9.90 2.37 17.53
CA GLN A 65 10.56 3.49 16.84
C GLN A 65 9.57 4.37 16.04
N GLY A 66 8.27 4.08 16.09
CA GLY A 66 7.21 4.86 15.44
C GLY A 66 6.83 4.37 14.04
N LEU A 67 7.37 3.23 13.59
CA LEU A 67 6.98 2.57 12.34
C LEU A 67 5.79 1.64 12.58
N VAL A 68 4.65 2.23 12.94
CA VAL A 68 3.43 1.52 13.38
C VAL A 68 2.84 0.60 12.31
N GLU A 69 3.21 0.80 11.05
CA GLU A 69 2.79 -0.02 9.92
C GLU A 69 3.57 -1.32 9.73
N VAL A 70 4.56 -1.61 10.58
CA VAL A 70 5.29 -2.88 10.55
C VAL A 70 4.36 -4.04 10.90
N VAL A 71 4.26 -5.00 9.99
CA VAL A 71 3.44 -6.21 10.15
C VAL A 71 4.22 -7.26 10.94
N ASP A 72 5.41 -7.57 10.46
CA ASP A 72 6.28 -8.57 11.07
C ASP A 72 7.70 -8.45 10.48
N CYS A 73 8.67 -9.02 11.18
CA CYS A 73 10.05 -9.10 10.74
C CYS A 73 10.62 -10.50 10.96
N ILE A 74 11.54 -10.91 10.09
CA ILE A 74 12.25 -12.19 10.15
C ILE A 74 13.73 -11.88 10.40
N SER A 75 14.20 -12.15 11.61
CA SER A 75 15.60 -11.96 12.01
C SER A 75 16.44 -13.22 11.79
N MET A 76 16.52 -13.66 10.54
CA MET A 76 17.49 -14.67 10.09
C MET A 76 18.47 -14.02 9.10
N GLU A 77 19.01 -14.77 8.14
CA GLU A 77 20.12 -14.38 7.26
C GLU A 77 19.93 -13.06 6.48
N LEU A 78 18.70 -12.56 6.31
CA LEU A 78 18.42 -11.36 5.51
C LEU A 78 17.83 -10.18 6.32
N ASP A 79 17.50 -10.37 7.61
CA ASP A 79 16.81 -9.37 8.44
C ASP A 79 15.70 -8.62 7.67
N ALA A 80 14.61 -9.32 7.35
CA ALA A 80 13.56 -8.79 6.48
C ALA A 80 12.34 -8.32 7.26
N CYS A 81 11.78 -7.16 6.91
CA CYS A 81 10.54 -6.65 7.52
C CYS A 81 9.47 -6.43 6.45
N ARG A 82 8.20 -6.50 6.87
CA ARG A 82 7.04 -6.17 6.01
C ARG A 82 6.28 -5.00 6.61
N PHE A 83 5.95 -4.04 5.77
CA PHE A 83 5.23 -2.83 6.15
C PHE A 83 3.98 -2.66 5.30
N ARG A 84 2.82 -2.42 5.91
CA ARG A 84 1.53 -2.46 5.22
C ARG A 84 0.95 -1.08 4.99
N PHE A 85 0.49 -0.85 3.77
CA PHE A 85 -0.15 0.39 3.35
C PHE A 85 -1.48 0.11 2.65
N LYS A 86 -2.43 1.04 2.79
CA LYS A 86 -3.72 0.99 2.12
C LYS A 86 -3.96 2.25 1.29
N LYS A 87 -4.69 2.10 0.18
CA LYS A 87 -5.23 3.20 -0.61
C LYS A 87 -6.55 2.74 -1.21
N GLN A 88 -7.65 3.39 -0.81
CA GLN A 88 -9.00 2.98 -1.19
C GLN A 88 -9.23 1.49 -0.88
N SER A 89 -9.55 0.67 -1.89
CA SER A 89 -9.76 -0.78 -1.75
C SER A 89 -8.48 -1.62 -1.88
N GLN A 90 -7.33 -0.99 -2.14
CA GLN A 90 -6.06 -1.68 -2.36
C GLN A 90 -5.21 -1.71 -1.09
N THR A 91 -4.51 -2.81 -0.90
CA THR A 91 -3.52 -2.98 0.18
C THR A 91 -2.25 -3.55 -0.41
N ILE A 92 -1.12 -2.96 -0.02
CA ILE A 92 0.21 -3.39 -0.44
C ILE A 92 1.08 -3.62 0.80
N GLU A 93 2.12 -4.43 0.62
CA GLU A 93 3.23 -4.57 1.55
C GLU A 93 4.53 -4.16 0.86
N ILE A 94 5.33 -3.34 1.56
CA ILE A 94 6.74 -3.17 1.26
C ILE A 94 7.49 -4.22 2.05
N LYS A 95 8.25 -5.06 1.36
CA LYS A 95 9.26 -5.92 1.97
C LYS A 95 10.60 -5.17 1.95
N THR A 96 11.25 -5.12 3.10
CA THR A 96 12.63 -4.66 3.22
C THR A 96 13.55 -5.82 3.58
N ILE A 97 14.84 -5.61 3.37
CA ILE A 97 15.93 -6.48 3.81
C ILE A 97 16.94 -5.63 4.60
N THR A 98 17.81 -6.31 5.36
CA THR A 98 18.80 -5.72 6.26
C THR A 98 18.20 -4.92 7.41
N ARG A 99 19.01 -4.67 8.45
CA ARG A 99 18.59 -3.82 9.58
C ARG A 99 18.41 -2.35 9.21
N GLN A 100 19.00 -1.92 8.10
CA GLN A 100 18.86 -0.58 7.55
C GLN A 100 17.53 -0.38 6.80
N LEU A 101 16.69 -1.43 6.70
CA LEU A 101 15.38 -1.40 6.05
C LEU A 101 15.48 -0.92 4.59
N THR A 102 16.29 -1.63 3.80
CA THR A 102 16.42 -1.38 2.37
C THR A 102 15.27 -2.05 1.61
N VAL A 103 14.59 -1.33 0.72
CA VAL A 103 13.46 -1.87 -0.05
C VAL A 103 13.93 -3.01 -0.95
N ASP A 104 13.27 -4.16 -0.82
CA ASP A 104 13.45 -5.32 -1.68
C ASP A 104 12.32 -5.38 -2.72
N GLN A 105 11.06 -5.31 -2.26
CA GLN A 105 9.90 -5.51 -3.12
C GLN A 105 8.66 -4.76 -2.62
N VAL A 106 7.80 -4.37 -3.56
CA VAL A 106 6.42 -3.95 -3.29
C VAL A 106 5.46 -5.00 -3.86
N GLN A 107 4.51 -5.47 -3.06
CA GLN A 107 3.56 -6.50 -3.47
C GLN A 107 2.13 -6.20 -3.00
N PRO A 108 1.10 -6.61 -3.75
CA PRO A 108 -0.28 -6.54 -3.28
C PRO A 108 -0.53 -7.61 -2.21
N VAL A 109 -1.34 -7.26 -1.20
CA VAL A 109 -1.86 -8.25 -0.25
C VAL A 109 -3.05 -8.95 -0.89
N LYS A 110 -2.93 -10.26 -1.14
CA LYS A 110 -4.06 -11.07 -1.60
C LYS A 110 -4.95 -11.35 -0.39
N LYS A 111 -6.25 -11.03 -0.51
CA LYS A 111 -7.27 -11.45 0.46
C LYS A 111 -7.56 -12.94 0.32
#